data_AF-A0A4U8YZN5-F1
#
_entry.id   AF-A0A4U8YZN5-F1
#
_cell.length_a   1.000
_cell.length_b   1.000
_cell.length_c   1.000
_cell.angle_alpha   90.00
_cell.angle_beta   90.00
_cell.angle_gamma   90.00
#
_symmetry.space_group_name_H-M   'P 1'
#
loop_
_entity.id
_entity.type
_entity.pdbx_description
1 polymer ?
#
loop_
_entity_poly.entity_id
_entity_poly.type
_entity_poly.pdbx_seq_one_letter_code
_entity_poly.pdbx_strand_id
1 'polypeptide(L)'
;MVSFLLRGWQRIVVKDGGVKRRLYEIATLAVLCRRLAFGDIWIEGTRNYQQFDRYLLAKADVAENAKALAVPVECEDYLRERSRLLDWRLHRFANALRHDRLKGIVLRNRVLHVSPTLVITPPEAERLDRALDRLMPRVRITELLHEVDRCTGFAQTFADLRSGKPVDN
;
A
#
# COMPACT_ATOMS: atom_id res chain seq x y z
N MET A 1 -16.34 6.33 -22.56
CA MET A 1 -14.94 5.93 -22.83
C MET A 1 -14.02 6.00 -21.61
N VAL A 2 -14.28 6.84 -20.59
CA VAL A 2 -13.36 7.06 -19.44
C VAL A 2 -13.90 6.58 -18.08
N SER A 3 -15.04 5.89 -18.06
CA SER A 3 -15.76 5.48 -16.84
C SER A 3 -14.99 4.51 -15.93
N PHE A 4 -14.01 3.77 -16.46
CA PHE A 4 -13.17 2.85 -15.69
C PHE A 4 -12.05 3.56 -14.91
N LEU A 5 -11.75 4.82 -15.23
CA LEU A 5 -10.77 5.63 -14.51
C LEU A 5 -11.34 6.14 -13.18
N LEU A 6 -10.49 6.29 -12.17
CA LEU A 6 -10.86 6.95 -10.92
C LEU A 6 -11.22 8.42 -11.19
N ARG A 7 -12.14 8.99 -10.39
CA ARG A 7 -12.61 10.39 -10.54
C ARG A 7 -11.48 11.43 -10.56
N GLY A 8 -10.34 11.16 -9.93
CA GLY A 8 -9.15 12.02 -10.00
C GLY A 8 -8.50 12.01 -11.38
N TRP A 9 -8.33 10.82 -11.97
CA TRP A 9 -7.79 10.65 -13.32
C TRP A 9 -8.74 11.19 -14.39
N GLN A 10 -10.05 10.95 -14.27
CA GLN A 10 -11.04 11.48 -15.23
C GLN A 10 -10.94 13.01 -15.39
N ARG A 11 -10.78 13.74 -14.28
CA ARG A 11 -10.62 15.20 -14.27
C ARG A 11 -9.34 15.69 -14.95
N ILE A 12 -8.29 14.87 -14.97
CA ILE A 12 -6.98 15.23 -15.54
C ILE A 12 -6.90 14.83 -17.02
N VAL A 13 -7.54 13.71 -17.36
CA VAL A 13 -7.52 13.10 -18.70
C VAL A 13 -8.50 13.80 -19.65
N VAL A 14 -9.67 14.20 -19.15
CA VAL A 14 -10.69 14.94 -19.92
C VAL A 14 -10.53 16.43 -19.61
N LYS A 15 -10.05 17.20 -20.59
CA LYS A 15 -9.99 18.68 -20.53
C LYS A 15 -10.62 19.25 -21.80
N ASP A 16 -11.41 20.31 -21.65
CA ASP A 16 -11.96 21.10 -22.76
C ASP A 16 -12.74 20.28 -23.82
N GLY A 17 -13.43 19.22 -23.37
CA GLY A 17 -14.17 18.31 -24.26
C GLY A 17 -13.32 17.30 -25.02
N GLY A 18 -11.98 17.36 -24.90
CA GLY A 18 -11.03 16.45 -25.52
C GLY A 18 -10.36 15.50 -24.53
N VAL A 19 -9.96 14.31 -25.02
CA VAL A 19 -9.15 13.35 -24.25
C VAL A 19 -7.67 13.59 -24.55
N LYS A 20 -6.88 13.93 -23.52
CA LYS A 20 -5.43 14.02 -23.67
C LYS A 20 -4.80 12.63 -23.74
N ARG A 21 -4.45 12.19 -24.96
CA ARG A 21 -3.95 10.83 -25.25
C ARG A 21 -2.86 10.33 -24.30
N ARG A 22 -1.77 11.09 -24.10
CA ARG A 22 -0.66 10.68 -23.22
C ARG A 22 -1.11 10.44 -21.77
N LEU A 23 -2.02 11.28 -21.26
CA LEU A 23 -2.57 11.14 -19.91
C LEU A 23 -3.53 9.97 -19.81
N TYR A 24 -4.31 9.74 -20.86
CA TYR A 24 -5.18 8.57 -20.96
C TYR A 24 -4.37 7.27 -20.93
N GLU A 25 -3.26 7.19 -21.66
CA GLU A 25 -2.37 6.02 -21.69
C GLU A 25 -1.78 5.74 -20.28
N ILE A 26 -1.23 6.75 -19.61
CA ILE A 26 -0.68 6.62 -18.25
C ILE A 26 -1.78 6.22 -17.26
N ALA A 27 -2.95 6.87 -17.32
CA ALA A 27 -4.07 6.56 -16.43
C ALA A 27 -4.57 5.13 -16.63
N THR A 28 -4.60 4.67 -17.88
CA THR A 28 -5.01 3.30 -18.22
C THR A 28 -4.01 2.29 -17.67
N LEU A 29 -2.70 2.53 -17.85
CA LEU A 29 -1.66 1.67 -17.30
C LEU A 29 -1.70 1.63 -15.76
N ALA A 30 -1.87 2.79 -15.12
CA ALA A 30 -1.98 2.88 -13.66
C ALA A 30 -3.19 2.10 -13.12
N VAL A 31 -4.34 2.17 -13.80
CA VAL A 31 -5.52 1.39 -13.43
C VAL A 31 -5.30 -0.10 -13.69
N LEU A 32 -4.64 -0.48 -14.78
CA LEU A 32 -4.30 -1.87 -15.07
C LEU A 32 -3.37 -2.45 -14.00
N CYS A 33 -2.26 -1.78 -13.67
CA CYS A 33 -1.35 -2.20 -12.61
C CYS A 33 -2.07 -2.36 -11.28
N ARG A 34 -2.96 -1.42 -10.95
CA ARG A 34 -3.77 -1.49 -9.73
C ARG A 34 -4.67 -2.73 -9.74
N ARG A 35 -5.39 -2.98 -10.82
CA ARG A 35 -6.29 -4.13 -10.96
C ARG A 35 -5.56 -5.46 -10.94
N LEU A 36 -4.37 -5.54 -11.56
CA LEU A 36 -3.48 -6.70 -11.45
C LEU A 36 -3.07 -6.95 -9.99
N ALA A 37 -2.70 -5.89 -9.25
CA ALA A 37 -2.31 -6.00 -7.85
C ALA A 37 -3.46 -6.44 -6.92
N PHE A 38 -4.70 -6.05 -7.23
CA PHE A 38 -5.90 -6.49 -6.50
C PHE A 38 -6.42 -7.87 -6.95
N GLY A 39 -5.87 -8.44 -8.02
CA GLY A 39 -6.35 -9.71 -8.60
C GLY A 39 -7.65 -9.58 -9.41
N ASP A 40 -8.11 -8.36 -9.71
CA ASP A 40 -9.30 -8.09 -10.54
C ASP A 40 -9.07 -8.49 -12.01
N ILE A 41 -7.80 -8.49 -12.44
CA ILE A 41 -7.34 -8.89 -13.77
C ILE A 41 -6.21 -9.90 -13.56
N TRP A 42 -6.16 -10.91 -14.41
CA TRP A 42 -5.05 -11.86 -14.49
C TRP A 42 -4.54 -11.94 -15.93
N ILE A 43 -3.31 -12.44 -16.06
CA ILE A 43 -2.65 -12.64 -17.36
C ILE A 43 -2.43 -14.13 -17.52
N GLU A 44 -2.65 -14.67 -18.71
CA GLU A 44 -2.34 -16.07 -18.98
C GLU A 44 -0.84 -16.29 -19.10
N GLY A 45 -0.31 -17.38 -18.54
CA GLY A 45 1.10 -17.74 -18.62
C GLY A 45 2.05 -17.01 -17.66
N THR A 46 1.58 -16.05 -16.86
CA THR A 46 2.41 -15.40 -15.84
C THR A 46 2.46 -16.21 -14.53
N ARG A 47 3.53 -16.06 -13.75
CA ARG A 47 3.66 -16.60 -12.39
C ARG A 47 3.03 -15.68 -11.34
N ASN A 48 3.18 -14.37 -11.53
CA ASN A 48 2.59 -13.34 -10.67
C ASN A 48 1.40 -12.76 -11.46
N TYR A 49 0.19 -12.66 -10.89
CA TYR A 49 -1.07 -12.28 -11.57
C TYR A 49 -1.77 -13.42 -12.33
N GLN A 50 -1.86 -14.61 -11.72
CA GLN A 50 -2.68 -15.72 -12.22
C GLN A 50 -4.16 -15.54 -11.91
N GLN A 51 -5.01 -16.33 -12.57
CA GLN A 51 -6.42 -16.42 -12.21
C GLN A 51 -6.55 -16.83 -10.73
N PHE A 52 -7.50 -16.23 -10.02
CA PHE A 52 -7.68 -16.45 -8.58
C PHE A 52 -7.69 -17.94 -8.20
N ASP A 53 -8.41 -18.76 -8.97
CA ASP A 53 -8.55 -20.20 -8.73
C ASP A 53 -7.22 -20.96 -8.78
N ARG A 54 -6.19 -20.45 -9.48
CA ARG A 54 -4.86 -21.06 -9.50
C ARG A 54 -4.07 -20.85 -8.20
N TYR A 55 -4.45 -19.87 -7.38
CA TYR A 55 -3.91 -19.71 -6.03
C TYR A 55 -4.59 -20.62 -5.01
N LEU A 56 -5.74 -21.20 -5.37
CA LEU A 56 -6.43 -22.14 -4.52
C LEU A 56 -5.84 -23.55 -4.70
N LEU A 57 -5.92 -24.34 -3.64
CA LEU A 57 -5.67 -25.78 -3.74
C LEU A 57 -6.68 -26.41 -4.70
N ALA A 58 -6.23 -27.39 -5.49
CA ALA A 58 -7.14 -28.18 -6.29
C ALA A 58 -8.14 -28.90 -5.37
N LYS A 59 -9.41 -29.00 -5.78
CA LYS A 59 -10.47 -29.58 -4.93
C LYS A 59 -10.13 -30.97 -4.39
N ALA A 60 -9.41 -31.77 -5.17
CA ALA A 60 -8.96 -33.11 -4.78
C ALA A 60 -7.97 -33.08 -3.59
N ASP A 61 -7.14 -32.03 -3.50
CA ASP A 61 -6.08 -31.92 -2.50
C ASP A 61 -6.56 -31.28 -1.20
N VAL A 62 -7.77 -30.68 -1.18
CA VAL A 62 -8.30 -29.96 -0.03
C VAL A 62 -8.41 -30.85 1.20
N ALA A 63 -8.94 -32.07 1.07
CA ALA A 63 -9.19 -32.95 2.21
C ALA A 63 -7.90 -33.38 2.92
N GLU A 64 -6.83 -33.63 2.16
CA GLU A 64 -5.54 -34.02 2.73
C GLU A 64 -4.84 -32.84 3.39
N ASN A 65 -4.83 -31.68 2.73
CA ASN A 65 -4.22 -30.46 3.29
C ASN A 65 -5.00 -29.93 4.50
N ALA A 66 -6.32 -30.11 4.55
CA ALA A 66 -7.16 -29.68 5.66
C ALA A 66 -6.81 -30.39 6.98
N LYS A 67 -6.33 -31.64 6.93
CA LYS A 67 -5.89 -32.38 8.13
C LYS A 67 -4.70 -31.74 8.84
N ALA A 68 -3.85 -31.03 8.10
CA ALA A 68 -2.70 -30.32 8.64
C ALA A 68 -3.06 -28.96 9.26
N LEU A 69 -4.30 -28.47 9.05
CA LEU A 69 -4.75 -27.19 9.57
C LEU A 69 -5.29 -27.35 11.00
N ALA A 70 -4.77 -26.53 11.92
CA ALA A 70 -5.26 -26.46 13.29
C ALA A 70 -6.53 -25.59 13.41
N VAL A 71 -7.49 -25.75 12.49
CA VAL A 71 -8.77 -25.02 12.48
C VAL A 71 -9.92 -25.93 12.05
N PRO A 72 -11.18 -25.63 12.43
CA PRO A 72 -12.33 -26.37 11.92
C PRO A 72 -12.37 -26.35 10.40
N VAL A 73 -12.61 -27.52 9.80
CA VAL A 73 -12.74 -27.68 8.34
C VAL A 73 -14.09 -27.14 7.85
N GLU A 74 -15.13 -27.31 8.67
CA GLU A 74 -16.47 -26.81 8.37
C GLU A 74 -16.54 -25.29 8.54
N CYS A 75 -17.00 -24.61 7.48
CA CYS A 75 -17.04 -23.16 7.42
C CYS A 75 -17.87 -22.54 8.56
N GLU A 76 -19.03 -23.12 8.88
CA GLU A 76 -19.90 -22.61 9.92
C GLU A 76 -19.26 -22.69 11.30
N ASP A 77 -18.58 -23.81 11.59
CA ASP A 77 -17.88 -23.99 12.87
C ASP A 77 -16.68 -23.08 12.98
N TYR A 78 -15.92 -22.92 11.89
CA TYR A 78 -14.84 -21.94 11.80
C TYR A 78 -15.34 -20.52 12.07
N LEU A 79 -16.41 -20.08 11.39
CA LEU A 79 -16.97 -18.75 11.57
C LEU A 79 -17.50 -18.55 12.98
N ARG A 80 -18.17 -19.55 13.56
CA ARG A 80 -18.69 -19.51 14.93
C ARG A 80 -17.55 -19.38 15.95
N GLU A 81 -16.49 -20.18 15.80
CA GLU A 81 -15.31 -20.11 16.66
C GLU A 81 -14.61 -18.75 16.55
N ARG A 82 -14.34 -18.28 15.33
CA ARG A 82 -13.68 -16.99 15.08
C ARG A 82 -14.51 -15.82 15.58
N SER A 83 -15.84 -15.87 15.42
CA SER A 83 -16.76 -14.83 15.92
C SER A 83 -16.73 -14.77 17.44
N ARG A 84 -16.81 -15.93 18.13
CA ARG A 84 -16.71 -16.00 19.60
C ARG A 84 -15.36 -15.50 20.10
N LEU A 85 -14.27 -15.90 19.45
CA LEU A 85 -12.92 -15.46 19.80
C LEU A 85 -12.76 -13.95 19.60
N LEU A 86 -13.27 -13.40 18.50
CA LEU A 86 -13.26 -11.98 18.22
C LEU A 86 -14.06 -11.21 19.28
N ASP A 87 -15.27 -11.66 19.57
CA ASP A 87 -16.14 -11.04 20.56
C ASP A 87 -15.48 -11.02 21.95
N TRP A 88 -14.92 -12.15 22.39
CA TRP A 88 -14.19 -12.23 23.64
C TRP A 88 -12.97 -11.28 23.68
N ARG A 89 -12.18 -11.23 22.59
CA ARG A 89 -11.02 -10.32 22.49
C ARG A 89 -11.44 -8.86 22.53
N LEU A 90 -12.54 -8.50 21.87
CA LEU A 90 -13.08 -7.14 21.87
C LEU A 90 -13.61 -6.75 23.25
N HIS A 91 -14.34 -7.63 23.93
CA HIS A 91 -14.78 -7.40 25.31
C HIS A 91 -13.59 -7.21 26.26
N ARG A 92 -12.59 -8.08 26.17
CA ARG A 92 -11.35 -7.96 26.96
C ARG A 92 -10.61 -6.66 26.66
N PHE A 93 -10.49 -6.29 25.39
CA PHE A 93 -9.83 -5.06 24.95
C PHE A 93 -10.57 -3.81 25.42
N ALA A 94 -11.90 -3.78 25.28
CA ALA A 94 -12.75 -2.69 25.76
C ALA A 94 -12.65 -2.53 27.28
N ASN A 95 -12.60 -3.64 28.02
CA ASN A 95 -12.39 -3.60 29.47
C ASN A 95 -11.02 -3.03 29.84
N ALA A 96 -9.96 -3.44 29.13
CA ALA A 96 -8.61 -2.92 29.34
C ALA A 96 -8.49 -1.43 29.00
N LEU A 97 -9.15 -0.98 27.94
CA LEU A 97 -9.25 0.45 27.58
C LEU A 97 -9.94 1.27 28.68
N ARG A 98 -11.07 0.78 29.22
CA ARG A 98 -11.81 1.49 30.28
C ARG A 98 -11.00 1.70 31.56
N HIS A 99 -10.09 0.77 31.86
CA HIS A 99 -9.25 0.81 33.05
C HIS A 99 -7.84 1.36 32.79
N ASP A 100 -7.60 1.95 31.61
CA ASP A 100 -6.30 2.51 31.20
C ASP A 100 -5.12 1.50 31.33
N ARG A 101 -5.39 0.22 31.07
CA ARG A 101 -4.41 -0.88 31.21
C ARG A 101 -3.60 -1.14 29.94
N LEU A 102 -3.79 -0.35 28.89
CA LEU A 102 -3.15 -0.55 27.59
C LEU A 102 -2.08 0.51 27.34
N LYS A 103 -0.83 0.08 27.22
CA LYS A 103 0.28 0.99 26.92
C LYS A 103 0.17 1.51 25.49
N GLY A 104 0.15 2.83 25.35
CA GLY A 104 0.17 3.50 24.03
C GLY A 104 -1.16 3.45 23.28
N ILE A 105 -2.26 2.97 23.89
CA ILE A 105 -3.58 2.93 23.24
C ILE A 105 -4.55 3.76 24.07
N VAL A 106 -5.16 4.78 23.46
CA VAL A 106 -6.11 5.68 24.13
C VAL A 106 -7.34 5.87 23.28
N LEU A 107 -8.52 5.84 23.89
CA LEU A 107 -9.78 6.17 23.23
C LEU A 107 -10.19 7.60 23.60
N ARG A 108 -10.17 8.55 22.65
CA ARG A 108 -10.61 9.94 22.84
C ARG A 108 -11.64 10.31 21.79
N ASN A 109 -12.76 10.92 22.18
CA ASN A 109 -13.81 11.36 21.25
C ASN A 109 -14.28 10.28 20.26
N ARG A 110 -14.38 9.02 20.71
CA ARG A 110 -14.71 7.83 19.88
C ARG A 110 -13.66 7.48 18.80
N VAL A 111 -12.47 8.08 18.87
CA VAL A 111 -11.32 7.76 18.01
C VAL A 111 -10.30 6.98 18.81
N LEU A 112 -9.89 5.82 18.28
CA LEU A 112 -8.84 4.99 18.86
C LEU A 112 -7.48 5.53 18.41
N HIS A 113 -6.73 6.11 19.34
CA HIS A 113 -5.36 6.53 19.13
C HIS A 113 -4.43 5.38 19.51
N VAL A 114 -3.66 4.90 18.53
CA VAL A 114 -2.62 3.90 18.72
C VAL A 114 -1.27 4.60 18.54
N SER A 115 -0.49 4.64 19.61
CA SER A 115 0.87 5.19 19.58
C SER A 115 1.72 4.31 18.66
N PRO A 116 2.47 4.90 17.72
CA PRO A 116 3.38 4.14 16.88
C PRO A 116 4.33 3.30 17.73
N THR A 117 4.49 2.03 17.37
CA THR A 117 5.55 1.20 17.95
C THR A 117 6.88 1.80 17.52
N LEU A 118 7.66 2.28 18.49
CA LEU A 118 9.01 2.73 18.21
C LEU A 118 9.84 1.54 17.73
N VAL A 119 10.61 1.76 16.66
CA VAL A 119 11.55 0.75 16.17
C VAL A 119 12.56 0.50 17.28
N ILE A 120 12.66 -0.75 17.72
CA ILE A 120 13.69 -1.17 18.66
C ILE A 120 14.95 -1.42 17.83
N THR A 121 15.68 -0.35 17.53
CA THR A 121 16.95 -0.43 16.80
C THR A 121 18.04 -0.87 17.77
N PRO A 122 18.73 -2.00 17.53
CA PRO A 122 19.86 -2.42 18.36
C PRO A 122 20.97 -1.35 18.37
N PRO A 123 21.71 -1.17 19.48
CA PRO A 123 22.79 -0.19 19.55
C PRO A 123 23.86 -0.38 18.47
N GLU A 124 24.11 -1.62 18.03
CA GLU A 124 25.04 -1.95 16.95
C GLU A 124 24.55 -1.41 15.59
N ALA A 125 23.24 -1.52 15.32
CA ALA A 125 22.64 -1.02 14.10
C ALA A 125 22.70 0.52 14.05
N GLU A 126 22.45 1.21 15.17
CA GLU A 126 22.64 2.66 15.23
C GLU A 126 24.10 3.09 15.01
N ARG A 127 25.07 2.31 15.52
CA ARG A 127 26.50 2.60 15.29
C ARG A 127 26.86 2.44 13.82
N LEU A 128 26.34 1.40 13.16
CA LEU A 128 26.54 1.17 11.74
C LEU A 128 25.90 2.28 10.90
N ASP A 129 24.65 2.65 11.21
CA ASP A 129 23.93 3.76 10.55
C ASP A 129 24.73 5.06 10.62
N ARG A 130 25.19 5.44 11.82
CA ARG A 130 26.07 6.61 12.01
C ARG A 130 27.40 6.51 11.26
N ALA A 131 27.94 5.30 11.07
CA ALA A 131 29.16 5.11 10.31
C ALA A 131 28.91 5.28 8.81
N LEU A 132 27.79 4.75 8.29
CA LEU A 132 27.36 4.92 6.91
C LEU A 132 27.03 6.38 6.58
N ASP A 133 26.31 7.07 7.48
CA ASP A 133 26.00 8.50 7.35
C ASP A 133 27.24 9.37 7.24
N ARG A 134 28.35 8.98 7.90
CA ARG A 134 29.63 9.70 7.80
C ARG A 134 30.34 9.50 6.46
N LEU A 135 30.03 8.43 5.73
CA LEU A 135 30.55 8.19 4.39
C LEU A 135 29.79 9.02 3.34
N MET A 136 28.54 9.40 3.64
CA MET A 136 27.72 10.18 2.72
C MET A 136 28.09 11.67 2.75
N PRO A 137 28.16 12.34 1.58
CA PRO A 137 28.38 13.78 1.53
C PRO A 137 27.22 14.52 2.20
N ARG A 138 27.55 15.52 3.04
CA ARG A 138 26.57 16.39 3.70
C ARG A 138 26.06 17.47 2.75
N VAL A 139 25.42 17.05 1.65
CA VAL A 139 24.76 17.97 0.72
C VAL A 139 23.26 17.94 0.95
N ARG A 140 22.59 19.09 0.85
CA ARG A 140 21.12 19.10 0.87
C ARG A 140 20.65 18.44 -0.43
N ILE A 141 19.73 17.47 -0.33
CA ILE A 141 19.19 16.78 -1.52
C ILE A 141 18.65 17.80 -2.52
N THR A 142 18.06 18.91 -2.07
CA THR A 142 17.58 19.98 -2.95
C THR A 142 18.69 20.70 -3.70
N GLU A 143 19.85 20.94 -3.08
CA GLU A 143 21.01 21.53 -3.74
C GLU A 143 21.61 20.58 -4.77
N LEU A 144 21.74 19.30 -4.41
CA LEU A 144 22.21 18.28 -5.34
C LEU A 144 21.25 18.15 -6.53
N LEU A 145 19.94 18.17 -6.29
CA LEU A 145 18.94 18.14 -7.35
C LEU A 145 19.01 19.40 -8.23
N HIS A 146 19.22 20.58 -7.65
CA HIS A 146 19.44 21.81 -8.43
C HIS A 146 20.73 21.79 -9.23
N GLU A 147 21.81 21.23 -8.70
CA GLU A 147 23.09 21.10 -9.41
C GLU A 147 22.95 20.10 -10.57
N VAL A 148 22.37 18.93 -10.31
CA VAL A 148 22.06 17.94 -11.34
C VAL A 148 21.17 18.55 -12.41
N ASP A 149 20.15 19.30 -12.02
CA ASP A 149 19.26 19.96 -12.97
C ASP A 149 19.97 21.06 -13.77
N ARG A 150 20.83 21.86 -13.16
CA ARG A 150 21.68 22.81 -13.90
C ARG A 150 22.60 22.11 -14.91
N CYS A 151 23.14 20.96 -14.56
CA CYS A 151 24.07 20.21 -15.41
C CYS A 151 23.37 19.45 -16.53
N THR A 152 22.14 18.98 -16.30
CA THR A 152 21.42 18.07 -17.22
C THR A 152 20.20 18.70 -17.88
N GLY A 153 19.68 19.80 -17.34
CA GLY A 153 18.42 20.42 -17.73
C GLY A 153 17.21 19.51 -17.51
N PHE A 154 17.30 18.48 -16.66
CA PHE A 154 16.29 17.41 -16.63
C PHE A 154 14.89 17.93 -16.29
N ALA A 155 14.74 18.90 -15.39
CA ALA A 155 13.47 19.48 -14.95
C ALA A 155 12.73 20.16 -16.11
N GLN A 156 13.46 20.72 -17.08
CA GLN A 156 12.88 21.34 -18.28
C GLN A 156 12.19 20.32 -19.20
N THR A 157 12.51 19.03 -19.05
CA THR A 157 11.83 17.93 -19.77
C THR A 157 10.44 17.64 -19.20
N PHE A 158 10.14 18.11 -18.00
CA PHE A 158 8.86 17.90 -17.32
C PHE A 158 8.03 19.18 -17.31
N ALA A 159 6.75 19.04 -17.58
CA ALA A 159 5.77 20.11 -17.45
C ALA A 159 4.82 19.79 -16.30
N ASP A 160 4.37 20.82 -15.57
CA ASP A 160 3.36 20.64 -14.54
C ASP A 160 2.10 20.02 -15.14
N LEU A 161 1.69 18.87 -14.58
CA LEU A 161 0.55 18.10 -15.04
C LEU A 161 -0.77 18.90 -15.04
N ARG A 162 -0.92 19.85 -14.11
CA ARG A 162 -2.14 20.65 -13.94
C ARG A 162 -2.12 21.88 -14.83
N SER A 163 -1.05 22.66 -14.79
CA SER A 163 -0.94 23.94 -15.50
C SER A 163 -0.39 23.81 -16.92
N GLY A 164 0.34 22.73 -17.22
CA GLY A 164 1.04 22.53 -18.50
C GLY A 164 2.24 23.45 -18.67
N LYS A 165 2.60 24.24 -17.66
CA LYS A 165 3.73 25.14 -17.70
C LYS A 165 5.03 24.35 -17.53
N PRO A 166 6.12 24.74 -18.21
CA PRO A 166 7.44 24.23 -17.89
C PRO A 166 7.78 24.60 -16.45
N VAL A 167 8.65 23.79 -15.82
CA VAL A 167 9.20 24.14 -14.51
C VAL A 167 10.16 25.31 -14.73
N ASP A 168 9.85 26.47 -14.13
CA ASP A 168 10.78 27.60 -14.08
C ASP A 168 11.90 27.26 -13.08
N ASN A 169 13.15 27.43 -13.53
CA ASN A 169 14.35 27.28 -12.70
C ASN A 169 14.74 28.57 -12.00
#